data_AF-A0A2I1D1Z0-F1
#
_entry.id   AF-A0A2I1D1Z0-F1
#
_cell.length_a   1.000
_cell.length_b   1.000
_cell.length_c   1.000
_cell.angle_alpha   90.00
_cell.angle_beta   90.00
_cell.angle_gamma   90.00
#
_symmetry.space_group_name_H-M   'P 1'
#
loop_
_entity.id
_entity.type
_entity.pdbx_description
1 polymer ?
#
loop_
_entity_poly.entity_id
_entity_poly.type
_entity_poly.pdbx_seq_one_letter_code
_entity_poly.pdbx_strand_id
1 'polypeptide(L)'
;MPQTKCWTLRQKPTGWPTLSGPKSTFALTTRPIPPLGKNELLVKTVYLSNDPAQRTWIDSCASPGRLYVTPIETNQVMASRGIGEISTQLPLTESPFTSTAWEETFSTPFSPSWPYTALKNWFQVITMRLRIQGFIVLDYAAQAHEARAVLRRAIEEGKLVLDAESETVCSVRFEDIPAVWMKLFEGGNRGKLVTQLE
;
A
#
# COMPACT_ATOMS: atom_id res chain seq x y z
N MET A 1 -18.47 -21.86 6.39
CA MET A 1 -18.37 -20.48 5.88
C MET A 1 -17.06 -20.36 5.14
N PRO A 2 -17.01 -19.73 3.96
CA PRO A 2 -15.74 -19.50 3.28
C PRO A 2 -14.83 -18.65 4.19
N GLN A 3 -13.54 -18.93 4.14
CA GLN A 3 -12.52 -18.29 4.99
C GLN A 3 -11.48 -17.64 4.11
N THR A 4 -10.89 -16.55 4.58
CA THR A 4 -9.81 -15.82 3.90
C THR A 4 -8.62 -15.66 4.84
N LYS A 5 -7.42 -15.69 4.27
CA LYS A 5 -6.17 -15.47 4.99
C LYS A 5 -5.85 -13.98 5.01
N CYS A 6 -5.35 -13.47 6.12
CA CYS A 6 -4.91 -12.09 6.21
C CYS A 6 -3.69 -11.93 7.13
N TRP A 7 -2.81 -11.01 6.75
CA TRP A 7 -1.62 -10.65 7.51
C TRP A 7 -1.90 -9.46 8.42
N THR A 8 -2.12 -9.73 9.70
CA THR A 8 -2.36 -8.70 10.72
C THR A 8 -1.06 -8.15 11.28
N LEU A 9 -1.05 -6.87 11.63
CA LEU A 9 0.02 -6.26 12.40
C LEU A 9 -0.07 -6.74 13.84
N ARG A 10 0.86 -7.59 14.27
CA ARG A 10 0.89 -8.12 15.64
C ARG A 10 1.44 -7.12 16.64
N GLN A 11 2.48 -6.38 16.24
CA GLN A 11 3.09 -5.35 17.06
C GLN A 11 3.81 -4.33 16.17
N LYS A 12 3.80 -3.06 16.56
CA LYS A 12 4.55 -2.03 15.85
C LYS A 12 6.06 -2.21 16.08
N PRO A 13 6.89 -2.32 15.03
CA PRO A 13 8.33 -2.44 15.21
C PRO A 13 8.94 -1.11 15.68
N THR A 14 9.93 -1.20 16.57
CA THR A 14 10.81 -0.07 16.95
C THR A 14 12.04 0.05 16.06
N GLY A 15 12.30 -0.96 15.20
CA GLY A 15 13.39 -1.01 14.24
C GLY A 15 12.96 -1.73 12.96
N TRP A 16 13.73 -2.73 12.54
CA TRP A 16 13.33 -3.60 11.44
C TRP A 16 12.19 -4.54 11.86
N PRO A 17 11.21 -4.81 10.98
CA PRO A 17 10.20 -5.83 11.19
C PRO A 17 10.83 -7.20 11.45
N THR A 18 10.32 -7.92 12.45
CA THR A 18 10.70 -9.31 12.72
C THR A 18 9.73 -10.22 11.98
N LEU A 19 10.22 -11.07 11.06
CA LEU A 19 9.33 -11.86 10.19
C LEU A 19 8.85 -13.17 10.82
N SER A 20 9.58 -13.72 11.79
CA SER A 20 9.28 -15.04 12.35
C SER A 20 9.49 -15.11 13.86
N GLY A 21 9.00 -16.19 14.47
CA GLY A 21 9.12 -16.44 15.90
C GLY A 21 8.06 -15.75 16.77
N PRO A 22 8.16 -15.88 18.10
CA PRO A 22 7.12 -15.43 19.03
C PRO A 22 6.95 -13.90 19.07
N LYS A 23 7.97 -13.15 18.63
CA LYS A 23 7.96 -11.68 18.53
C LYS A 23 7.82 -11.20 17.08
N SER A 24 7.21 -12.00 16.20
CA SER A 24 6.95 -11.56 14.82
C SER A 24 6.13 -10.27 14.80
N THR A 25 6.49 -9.35 13.91
CA THR A 25 5.79 -8.09 13.66
C THR A 25 4.41 -8.35 13.05
N PHE A 26 4.29 -9.41 12.25
CA PHE A 26 3.06 -9.80 11.57
C PHE A 26 2.55 -11.14 12.09
N ALA A 27 1.24 -11.35 12.00
CA ALA A 27 0.59 -12.63 12.27
C ALA A 27 -0.32 -13.01 11.10
N LEU A 28 -0.10 -14.22 10.56
CA LEU A 28 -1.00 -14.81 9.59
C LEU A 28 -2.23 -15.33 10.32
N THR A 29 -3.38 -14.80 9.96
CA THR A 29 -4.66 -15.15 10.57
C THR A 29 -5.65 -15.59 9.50
N THR A 30 -6.65 -16.37 9.90
CA THR A 30 -7.75 -16.77 9.02
C THR A 30 -9.04 -16.22 9.59
N ARG A 31 -9.83 -15.52 8.77
CA ARG A 31 -11.11 -14.94 9.17
C ARG A 31 -12.24 -15.45 8.28
N PRO A 32 -13.47 -15.59 8.81
CA PRO A 32 -14.62 -15.90 7.97
C PRO A 32 -14.89 -14.73 7.01
N ILE A 33 -15.25 -15.08 5.77
CA ILE A 33 -15.75 -14.10 4.80
C ILE A 33 -17.22 -13.81 5.17
N PRO A 34 -17.59 -12.54 5.44
CA PRO A 34 -18.98 -12.21 5.75
C PRO A 34 -19.90 -12.48 4.55
N PRO A 35 -21.20 -12.75 4.77
CA PRO A 35 -22.16 -12.85 3.67
C PRO A 35 -22.20 -11.54 2.87
N LEU A 36 -22.19 -11.65 1.54
CA LEU A 36 -22.23 -10.49 0.66
C LEU A 36 -23.58 -9.75 0.76
N GLY A 37 -23.51 -8.44 0.97
CA GLY A 37 -24.65 -7.54 0.89
C GLY A 37 -25.05 -7.18 -0.55
N LYS A 38 -26.15 -6.44 -0.68
CA LYS A 38 -26.56 -5.85 -1.97
C LYS A 38 -25.51 -4.80 -2.38
N ASN A 39 -24.92 -4.96 -3.57
CA ASN A 39 -23.84 -4.13 -4.15
C ASN A 39 -22.41 -4.41 -3.62
N GLU A 40 -22.19 -5.56 -2.98
CA GLU A 40 -20.83 -5.99 -2.62
C GLU A 40 -20.30 -7.03 -3.63
N LEU A 41 -19.00 -6.99 -3.87
CA LEU A 41 -18.29 -7.98 -4.66
C LEU A 41 -17.29 -8.73 -3.80
N LEU A 42 -17.16 -10.03 -4.04
CA LEU A 42 -16.02 -10.79 -3.56
C LEU A 42 -14.90 -10.74 -4.60
N VAL A 43 -13.74 -10.23 -4.19
CA VAL A 43 -12.56 -10.07 -5.05
C VAL A 43 -11.43 -10.94 -4.52
N LYS A 44 -10.96 -11.88 -5.35
CA LYS A 44 -9.76 -12.68 -5.07
C LYS A 44 -8.54 -11.89 -5.49
N THR A 45 -7.67 -11.54 -4.56
CA THR A 45 -6.43 -10.79 -4.89
C THR A 45 -5.46 -11.66 -5.67
N VAL A 46 -4.88 -11.11 -6.73
CA VAL A 46 -3.89 -11.76 -7.61
C VAL A 46 -2.53 -11.04 -7.54
N TYR A 47 -2.54 -9.70 -7.43
CA TYR A 47 -1.32 -8.90 -7.29
C TYR A 47 -1.43 -7.95 -6.10
N LEU A 48 -0.31 -7.77 -5.39
CA LEU A 48 -0.15 -6.78 -4.33
C LEU A 48 1.04 -5.87 -4.62
N SER A 49 0.81 -4.58 -4.41
CA SER A 49 1.80 -3.52 -4.47
C SER A 49 2.63 -3.54 -3.19
N ASN A 50 3.94 -3.67 -3.33
CA ASN A 50 4.86 -3.42 -2.22
C ASN A 50 5.29 -1.96 -2.28
N ASP A 51 4.99 -1.21 -1.23
CA ASP A 51 5.22 0.23 -1.14
C ASP A 51 6.09 0.57 0.06
N PRO A 52 7.15 1.37 -0.09
CA PRO A 52 7.98 1.79 1.05
C PRO A 52 7.16 2.60 2.07
N ALA A 53 6.08 3.25 1.63
CA ALA A 53 5.12 3.92 2.49
C ALA A 53 4.50 2.99 3.55
N GLN A 54 4.31 1.69 3.25
CA GLN A 54 3.79 0.73 4.24
C GLN A 54 4.64 0.70 5.52
N ARG A 55 5.94 1.00 5.43
CA ARG A 55 6.82 1.06 6.60
C ARG A 55 6.48 2.20 7.53
N THR A 56 5.99 3.33 6.99
CA THR A 56 5.57 4.47 7.81
C THR A 56 4.20 4.23 8.43
N TRP A 57 3.36 3.39 7.83
CA TRP A 57 2.02 3.08 8.35
C TRP A 57 2.06 2.23 9.62
N ILE A 58 3.10 1.42 9.80
CA ILE A 58 3.29 0.54 10.97
C ILE A 58 4.31 1.07 11.98
N ASP A 59 4.90 2.23 11.73
CA ASP A 59 5.97 2.74 12.60
C ASP A 59 5.42 3.03 14.00
N SER A 60 6.11 2.51 15.03
CA SER A 60 5.73 2.75 16.43
C SER A 60 5.82 4.23 16.82
N CYS A 61 6.64 5.00 16.12
CA CYS A 61 6.81 6.44 16.28
C CYS A 61 6.03 7.25 15.22
N ALA A 62 5.29 6.60 14.30
CA ALA A 62 4.51 7.34 13.30
C ALA A 62 3.43 8.18 13.97
N SER A 63 3.44 9.47 13.65
CA SER A 63 2.39 10.41 14.05
C SER A 63 1.25 10.30 13.03
N PRO A 64 0.01 9.94 13.43
CA PRO A 64 -1.11 9.77 12.50
C PRO A 64 -1.36 10.98 11.59
N GLY A 65 -1.14 12.20 12.10
CA GLY A 65 -1.32 13.44 11.33
C GLY A 65 -0.17 13.79 10.36
N ARG A 66 0.91 13.01 10.32
CA ARG A 66 2.00 13.18 9.33
C ARG A 66 1.89 12.23 8.15
N LEU A 67 1.06 11.20 8.29
CA LEU A 67 0.80 10.29 7.21
C LEU A 67 -0.38 10.84 6.41
N TYR A 68 -0.25 10.81 5.10
CA TYR A 68 -1.34 11.10 4.18
C TYR A 68 -2.36 9.93 4.11
N VAL A 69 -2.16 8.88 4.91
CA VAL A 69 -3.07 7.75 5.13
C VAL A 69 -3.10 7.39 6.61
N THR A 70 -4.20 6.80 7.08
CA THR A 70 -4.34 6.32 8.46
C THR A 70 -3.26 5.26 8.77
N PRO A 71 -2.53 5.39 9.90
CA PRO A 71 -1.64 4.32 10.37
C PRO A 71 -2.40 3.02 10.63
N ILE A 72 -1.64 1.93 10.62
CA ILE A 72 -2.17 0.59 10.90
C ILE A 72 -1.91 0.27 12.36
N GLU A 73 -2.98 -0.04 13.07
CA GLU A 73 -2.95 -0.43 14.48
C GLU A 73 -2.79 -1.93 14.66
N THR A 74 -2.41 -2.33 15.87
CA THR A 74 -2.28 -3.76 16.21
C THR A 74 -3.60 -4.50 15.98
N ASN A 75 -3.49 -5.72 15.45
CA ASN A 75 -4.56 -6.61 14.98
C ASN A 75 -5.33 -6.11 13.74
N GLN A 76 -5.00 -4.94 13.20
CA GLN A 76 -5.48 -4.57 11.87
C GLN A 76 -4.65 -5.27 10.80
N VAL A 77 -5.25 -5.52 9.66
CA VAL A 77 -4.51 -6.07 8.54
C VAL A 77 -3.70 -4.97 7.88
N MET A 78 -2.50 -5.37 7.44
CA MET A 78 -1.64 -4.51 6.65
C MET A 78 -2.37 -3.98 5.43
N ALA A 79 -2.18 -2.72 5.03
CA ALA A 79 -2.81 -2.15 3.84
C ALA A 79 -1.88 -2.28 2.62
N SER A 80 -2.42 -2.35 1.41
CA SER A 80 -1.66 -2.42 0.15
C SER A 80 -2.60 -2.33 -1.03
N ARG A 81 -2.20 -1.62 -2.08
CA ARG A 81 -2.92 -1.62 -3.36
C ARG A 81 -2.74 -2.95 -4.08
N GLY A 82 -3.70 -3.37 -4.88
CA GLY A 82 -3.68 -4.68 -5.49
C GLY A 82 -4.66 -4.80 -6.65
N ILE A 83 -4.46 -5.86 -7.43
CA ILE A 83 -5.34 -6.26 -8.53
C ILE A 83 -5.93 -7.61 -8.14
N GLY A 84 -7.22 -7.78 -8.38
CA GLY A 84 -7.91 -9.03 -8.10
C GLY A 84 -8.97 -9.36 -9.13
N GLU A 85 -9.37 -10.63 -9.12
CA GLU A 85 -10.42 -11.20 -9.95
C GLU A 85 -11.73 -11.23 -9.17
N ILE A 86 -12.84 -10.88 -9.83
CA ILE A 86 -14.16 -10.95 -9.22
C ILE A 86 -14.59 -12.42 -9.15
N SER A 87 -14.76 -12.95 -7.93
CA SER A 87 -15.09 -14.37 -7.70
C SER A 87 -16.61 -14.64 -7.68
N THR A 88 -17.47 -13.64 -7.42
CA THR A 88 -18.94 -13.77 -7.48
C THR A 88 -19.57 -12.40 -7.75
N GLN A 89 -20.56 -12.32 -8.66
CA GLN A 89 -21.26 -11.09 -9.04
C GLN A 89 -22.74 -11.10 -8.60
N LEU A 90 -23.21 -9.96 -8.10
CA LEU A 90 -24.57 -9.43 -8.37
C LEU A 90 -24.39 -8.17 -9.26
N PRO A 91 -25.35 -7.83 -10.13
CA PRO A 91 -25.11 -6.86 -11.21
C PRO A 91 -24.72 -5.49 -10.66
N LEU A 92 -23.56 -5.00 -11.09
CA LEU A 92 -23.07 -3.66 -10.76
C LEU A 92 -23.50 -2.65 -11.83
N THR A 93 -24.11 -1.57 -11.37
CA THR A 93 -24.07 -0.27 -12.06
C THR A 93 -22.83 0.47 -11.56
N GLU A 94 -21.81 0.52 -12.42
CA GLU A 94 -20.57 1.31 -12.32
C GLU A 94 -19.38 0.75 -11.48
N SER A 95 -18.17 1.08 -11.97
CA SER A 95 -16.87 0.51 -11.58
C SER A 95 -16.21 1.31 -10.44
N PRO A 96 -15.88 0.70 -9.28
CA PRO A 96 -15.20 1.41 -8.20
C PRO A 96 -13.66 1.25 -8.27
N PHE A 97 -12.95 2.36 -8.10
CA PHE A 97 -11.55 2.37 -7.67
C PHE A 97 -11.55 2.11 -6.14
N THR A 98 -11.15 0.92 -5.69
CA THR A 98 -11.00 0.61 -4.25
C THR A 98 -9.53 0.52 -3.86
N SER A 99 -9.15 1.16 -2.75
CA SER A 99 -7.93 0.79 -2.03
C SER A 99 -8.13 -0.63 -1.49
N THR A 100 -7.27 -1.56 -1.90
CA THR A 100 -7.18 -2.86 -1.25
C THR A 100 -6.34 -2.72 0.03
N ALA A 101 -6.43 -3.71 0.91
CA ALA A 101 -5.45 -3.93 1.97
C ALA A 101 -4.66 -5.21 1.62
N TRP A 102 -3.79 -5.73 2.48
CA TRP A 102 -3.49 -7.17 2.59
C TRP A 102 -4.72 -7.96 3.09
N GLU A 103 -5.90 -7.46 2.74
CA GLU A 103 -7.24 -7.98 2.89
C GLU A 103 -7.96 -7.81 1.56
N GLU A 104 -8.98 -8.63 1.32
CA GLU A 104 -9.79 -8.56 0.10
C GLU A 104 -10.75 -7.34 0.02
N THR A 105 -11.05 -6.53 1.07
CA THR A 105 -11.96 -5.31 0.98
C THR A 105 -12.03 -4.42 2.27
N PHE A 106 -12.27 -3.07 2.22
CA PHE A 106 -12.45 -2.17 3.43
C PHE A 106 -13.01 -0.70 3.24
N SER A 107 -13.37 0.06 4.34
CA SER A 107 -13.51 1.58 4.43
C SER A 107 -13.46 2.18 5.90
N THR A 108 -12.99 3.44 6.19
CA THR A 108 -13.17 4.24 7.49
C THR A 108 -12.75 5.78 7.49
N PRO A 109 -13.12 6.64 8.52
CA PRO A 109 -12.68 8.06 8.72
C PRO A 109 -11.93 8.46 10.05
N PHE A 110 -11.60 9.79 10.22
CA PHE A 110 -10.41 10.47 10.87
C PHE A 110 -10.63 11.42 12.12
N SER A 111 -9.56 11.81 12.89
CA SER A 111 -9.49 12.97 13.87
C SER A 111 -8.03 13.39 14.34
N PRO A 112 -7.71 14.64 14.83
CA PRO A 112 -6.32 15.18 14.93
C PRO A 112 -5.74 15.63 16.31
N SER A 113 -4.38 15.54 16.53
CA SER A 113 -3.44 16.67 16.85
C SER A 113 -1.96 16.33 17.28
N TRP A 114 -0.94 16.93 16.59
CA TRP A 114 0.48 17.38 16.91
C TRP A 114 1.63 16.47 17.46
N PRO A 115 2.98 16.81 17.39
CA PRO A 115 3.76 18.01 16.91
C PRO A 115 4.96 17.77 15.88
N TYR A 116 5.73 18.84 15.55
CA TYR A 116 6.67 19.03 14.39
C TYR A 116 8.16 18.58 14.52
N THR A 117 8.84 18.41 13.36
CA THR A 117 10.31 18.23 13.21
C THR A 117 10.87 19.39 12.38
N ALA A 118 11.93 20.06 12.83
CA ALA A 118 12.50 21.24 12.18
C ALA A 118 13.65 20.91 11.20
N LEU A 119 13.67 21.57 10.03
CA LEU A 119 14.75 21.53 9.06
C LEU A 119 15.97 22.34 9.55
N LYS A 120 17.17 21.75 9.48
CA LYS A 120 18.40 22.35 10.05
C LYS A 120 18.98 23.54 9.25
N ASN A 121 18.66 23.66 7.96
CA ASN A 121 19.31 24.60 7.02
C ASN A 121 18.33 25.66 6.48
N TRP A 122 17.48 26.22 7.34
CA TRP A 122 16.48 27.22 6.93
C TRP A 122 17.09 28.50 6.37
N PHE A 123 18.28 28.89 6.81
CA PHE A 123 18.95 30.10 6.35
C PHE A 123 19.29 30.04 4.85
N GLN A 124 19.72 28.87 4.35
CA GLN A 124 20.04 28.64 2.94
C GLN A 124 18.80 28.72 2.05
N VAL A 125 17.63 28.31 2.55
CA VAL A 125 16.36 28.47 1.83
C VAL A 125 16.08 29.94 1.58
N ILE A 126 16.38 30.81 2.55
CA ILE A 126 16.18 32.26 2.44
C ILE A 126 17.24 32.88 1.53
N THR A 127 18.53 32.63 1.78
CA THR A 127 19.63 33.30 1.06
C THR A 127 19.71 32.87 -0.40
N MET A 128 19.40 31.60 -0.70
CA MET A 128 19.33 31.08 -2.07
C MET A 128 17.93 31.22 -2.68
N ARG A 129 16.95 31.75 -1.93
CA ARG A 129 15.56 31.96 -2.36
C ARG A 129 14.90 30.68 -2.90
N LEU A 130 15.15 29.55 -2.23
CA LEU A 130 14.61 28.26 -2.63
C LEU A 130 13.11 28.18 -2.30
N ARG A 131 12.32 27.59 -3.20
CA ARG A 131 10.93 27.20 -2.93
C ARG A 131 10.90 25.75 -2.47
N ILE A 132 10.44 25.52 -1.24
CA ILE A 132 10.16 24.17 -0.74
C ILE A 132 8.65 23.94 -0.86
N GLN A 133 8.26 22.90 -1.59
CA GLN A 133 6.87 22.53 -1.76
C GLN A 133 6.74 21.02 -1.55
N GLY A 134 5.87 20.63 -0.61
CA GLY A 134 5.43 19.25 -0.49
C GLY A 134 4.57 18.85 -1.69
N PHE A 135 4.62 17.59 -2.06
CA PHE A 135 3.81 17.04 -3.15
C PHE A 135 3.18 15.73 -2.69
N ILE A 136 1.85 15.71 -2.64
CA ILE A 136 1.06 14.52 -2.33
C ILE A 136 0.23 14.21 -3.58
N VAL A 137 0.42 13.03 -4.15
CA VAL A 137 -0.31 12.60 -5.37
C VAL A 137 -1.83 12.62 -5.16
N LEU A 138 -2.29 12.38 -3.94
CA LEU A 138 -3.71 12.40 -3.59
C LEU A 138 -4.37 13.78 -3.71
N ASP A 139 -3.61 14.88 -3.59
CA ASP A 139 -4.13 16.25 -3.79
C ASP A 139 -4.58 16.48 -5.25
N TYR A 140 -4.08 15.63 -6.16
CA TYR A 140 -4.37 15.68 -7.60
C TYR A 140 -5.20 14.46 -8.06
N ALA A 141 -5.96 13.83 -7.16
CA ALA A 141 -6.76 12.65 -7.48
C ALA A 141 -7.77 12.90 -8.61
N ALA A 142 -8.31 14.11 -8.74
CA ALA A 142 -9.23 14.50 -9.81
C ALA A 142 -8.57 14.45 -11.20
N GLN A 143 -7.26 14.73 -11.28
CA GLN A 143 -6.46 14.70 -12.51
C GLN A 143 -5.89 13.30 -12.80
N ALA A 144 -6.11 12.31 -11.92
CA ALA A 144 -5.52 10.99 -12.07
C ALA A 144 -5.90 10.31 -13.40
N HIS A 145 -7.12 10.55 -13.91
CA HIS A 145 -7.55 10.02 -15.20
C HIS A 145 -6.74 10.61 -16.37
N GLU A 146 -6.58 11.92 -16.40
CA GLU A 146 -5.79 12.62 -17.42
C GLU A 146 -4.31 12.22 -17.36
N ALA A 147 -3.73 12.22 -16.16
CA ALA A 147 -2.35 11.81 -15.95
C ALA A 147 -2.09 10.37 -16.45
N ARG A 148 -3.03 9.44 -16.19
CA ARG A 148 -2.95 8.07 -16.72
C ARG A 148 -3.01 8.02 -18.24
N ALA A 149 -3.84 8.85 -18.87
CA ALA A 149 -3.91 8.91 -20.33
C ALA A 149 -2.59 9.39 -20.94
N VAL A 150 -1.93 10.39 -20.32
CA VAL A 150 -0.61 10.87 -20.73
C VAL A 150 0.45 9.76 -20.58
N LEU A 151 0.50 9.09 -19.44
CA LEU A 151 1.45 7.99 -19.20
C LEU A 151 1.24 6.83 -20.17
N ARG A 152 -0.02 6.45 -20.43
CA ARG A 152 -0.36 5.41 -21.41
C ARG A 152 0.16 5.76 -22.80
N ARG A 153 -0.11 6.98 -23.26
CA ARG A 153 0.38 7.45 -24.56
C ARG A 153 1.91 7.44 -24.63
N ALA A 154 2.59 7.83 -23.55
CA ALA A 154 4.05 7.77 -23.50
C ALA A 154 4.59 6.34 -23.63
N ILE A 155 3.89 5.34 -23.08
CA ILE A 155 4.23 3.93 -23.25
C ILE A 155 4.01 3.49 -24.71
N GLU A 156 2.85 3.81 -25.28
CA GLU A 156 2.49 3.48 -26.67
C GLU A 156 3.47 4.11 -27.68
N GLU A 157 3.92 5.34 -27.41
CA GLU A 157 4.91 6.06 -28.21
C GLU A 157 6.37 5.61 -27.94
N GLY A 158 6.60 4.67 -27.02
CA GLY A 158 7.93 4.20 -26.64
C GLY A 158 8.79 5.21 -25.87
N LYS A 159 8.21 6.33 -25.42
CA LYS A 159 8.88 7.33 -24.57
C LYS A 159 9.03 6.87 -23.13
N LEU A 160 8.16 5.95 -22.68
CA LEU A 160 8.28 5.26 -21.40
C LEU A 160 8.37 3.76 -21.67
N VAL A 161 9.53 3.18 -21.39
CA VAL A 161 9.77 1.74 -21.58
C VAL A 161 9.46 1.02 -20.27
N LEU A 162 8.54 0.06 -20.34
CA LEU A 162 8.23 -0.87 -19.25
C LEU A 162 8.85 -2.22 -19.61
N ASP A 163 10.03 -2.50 -19.07
CA ASP A 163 10.75 -3.75 -19.24
C ASP A 163 11.06 -4.39 -17.88
N ALA A 164 11.76 -5.52 -17.91
CA ALA A 164 12.22 -6.21 -16.70
C ALA A 164 13.18 -5.36 -15.83
N GLU A 165 13.67 -4.22 -16.34
CA GLU A 165 14.45 -3.26 -15.55
C GLU A 165 13.56 -2.28 -14.77
N SER A 166 12.33 -2.05 -15.25
CA SER A 166 11.36 -1.12 -14.66
C SER A 166 10.54 -1.70 -13.49
N GLU A 167 10.48 -3.02 -13.36
CA GLU A 167 9.75 -3.70 -12.29
C GLU A 167 10.39 -5.03 -11.84
N THR A 168 10.07 -5.43 -10.62
CA THR A 168 10.42 -6.72 -10.02
C THR A 168 9.12 -7.40 -9.59
N VAL A 169 8.75 -8.48 -10.27
CA VAL A 169 7.57 -9.29 -9.93
C VAL A 169 8.03 -10.55 -9.20
N CYS A 170 7.49 -10.80 -8.01
CA CYS A 170 7.75 -12.01 -7.22
C CYS A 170 6.48 -12.85 -7.14
N SER A 171 6.44 -13.97 -7.86
CA SER A 171 5.39 -14.99 -7.73
C SER A 171 5.66 -15.82 -6.49
N VAL A 172 4.75 -15.76 -5.51
CA VAL A 172 4.90 -16.43 -4.22
C VAL A 172 3.54 -16.85 -3.65
N ARG A 173 3.58 -17.71 -2.64
CA ARG A 173 2.39 -18.03 -1.83
C ARG A 173 2.07 -16.87 -0.89
N PHE A 174 0.83 -16.83 -0.41
CA PHE A 174 0.35 -15.78 0.49
C PHE A 174 1.18 -15.66 1.79
N GLU A 175 1.73 -16.76 2.30
CA GLU A 175 2.56 -16.79 3.50
C GLU A 175 3.87 -16.02 3.35
N ASP A 176 4.34 -15.82 2.12
CA ASP A 176 5.66 -15.28 1.84
C ASP A 176 5.63 -13.75 1.58
N ILE A 177 4.44 -13.12 1.64
CA ILE A 177 4.22 -11.68 1.42
C ILE A 177 5.16 -10.80 2.29
N PRO A 178 5.30 -11.00 3.62
CA PRO A 178 6.17 -10.14 4.43
C PRO A 178 7.64 -10.22 4.02
N ALA A 179 8.10 -11.38 3.57
CA ALA A 179 9.47 -11.57 3.10
C ALA A 179 9.71 -10.86 1.78
N VAL A 180 8.75 -10.92 0.84
CA VAL A 180 8.83 -10.15 -0.42
C VAL A 180 8.84 -8.65 -0.12
N TRP A 181 7.96 -8.17 0.76
CA TRP A 181 7.91 -6.75 1.13
C TRP A 181 9.24 -6.24 1.71
N MET A 182 9.95 -7.05 2.51
CA MET A 182 11.24 -6.68 3.09
C MET A 182 12.35 -6.44 2.03
N LYS A 183 12.25 -7.04 0.85
CA LYS A 183 13.21 -6.81 -0.26
C LYS A 183 13.34 -5.33 -0.63
N LEU A 184 12.27 -4.53 -0.45
CA LEU A 184 12.30 -3.07 -0.66
C LEU A 184 13.40 -2.37 0.14
N PHE A 185 13.67 -2.87 1.35
CA PHE A 185 14.56 -2.22 2.29
C PHE A 185 15.97 -2.81 2.29
N GLU A 186 16.13 -3.98 1.69
CA GLU A 186 17.41 -4.67 1.51
C GLU A 186 18.05 -4.33 0.16
N GLY A 187 17.39 -3.52 -0.67
CA GLY A 187 17.84 -3.20 -2.03
C GLY A 187 17.70 -4.38 -2.99
N GLY A 188 16.80 -5.32 -2.69
CA GLY A 188 16.61 -6.57 -3.44
C GLY A 188 15.68 -6.46 -4.65
N ASN A 189 15.22 -5.26 -5.00
CA ASN A 189 14.34 -5.01 -6.15
C ASN A 189 14.91 -3.91 -7.03
N ARG A 190 14.57 -4.00 -8.32
CA ARG A 190 14.81 -2.95 -9.31
C ARG A 190 13.45 -2.45 -9.81
N GLY A 191 13.27 -1.14 -9.79
CA GLY A 191 11.99 -0.54 -10.15
C GLY A 191 10.85 -0.94 -9.19
N LYS A 192 9.62 -1.03 -9.70
CA LYS A 192 8.43 -1.32 -8.88
C LYS A 192 8.45 -2.77 -8.37
N LEU A 193 8.41 -2.98 -7.05
CA LEU A 193 8.23 -4.31 -6.48
C LEU A 193 6.75 -4.69 -6.40
N VAL A 194 6.40 -5.84 -6.97
CA VAL A 194 5.05 -6.41 -7.00
C VAL A 194 5.08 -7.85 -6.52
N THR A 195 4.13 -8.21 -5.65
CA THR A 195 3.88 -9.60 -5.27
C THR A 195 2.77 -10.14 -6.16
N GLN A 196 3.02 -11.27 -6.83
CA GLN A 196 2.00 -12.04 -7.53
C GLN A 196 1.66 -13.27 -6.69
N LEU A 197 0.38 -13.51 -6.44
CA LEU A 197 -0.11 -14.62 -5.63
C LEU A 197 -0.40 -15.84 -6.51
N GLU A 198 0.12 -17.00 -6.08
CA GLU A 198 -0.13 -18.33 -6.67
C GLU A 198 -1.36 -19.02 -6.06
#